data_AF-A0A8W8LMN4-F1
#
_entry.id   AF-A0A8W8LMN4-F1
#
_cell.length_a   1.000
_cell.length_b   1.000
_cell.length_c   1.000
_cell.angle_alpha   90.00
_cell.angle_beta   90.00
_cell.angle_gamma   90.00
#
_symmetry.space_group_name_H-M   'P 1'
#
loop_
_entity.id
_entity.type
_entity.pdbx_description
1 polymer ?
#
loop_
_entity_poly.entity_id
_entity_poly.type
_entity_poly.pdbx_seq_one_letter_code
_entity_poly.pdbx_strand_id
1 'polypeptide(L)'
;METIHHWSRARVGQWLTESGFPEYRKLFEDRNIDGAALCGLTEESLQQEPLNLTVASDIQKLVGCIQQLKQLHQHSAICNGQGPQLLPYKAFEVVEMEDSENSFDSDRELLSKTDDNQNTVYYSRFSSELRKTVLAVAYGALSHFMTSVAIVVAQSRLPDKKRYPPLPDIYLDNFAMIPWAYKVSESVILSLLALLCVILIFHKHRWVVLRRTMVIAGSIYLLRCICVTVTNLPMPEKHYNCDRMVFQDSWSQFKRILVVYSGMGMKLGGMKTCGDYMFSGHTITMTIATLTAIEYTPSRYRLLHLALWLYCFCGMWAILASHGHYTLDVVVAFYISSRIFMYHQTFANNLTMMRRNRKRIKIWFPVFYFFEKDTHRAVKNEYECPIPSIDSLRKFIKDRRVDFCLKQYTVFRHS
;
A
#
# COMPACT_ATOMS: atom_id res chain seq x y z
N MET A 1 -47.23 -1.15 9.30
CA MET A 1 -46.93 0.30 9.39
C MET A 1 -47.16 0.91 8.03
N GLU A 2 -47.88 2.03 7.94
CA GLU A 2 -48.08 2.75 6.68
C GLU A 2 -46.75 3.35 6.18
N THR A 3 -46.52 3.26 4.87
CA THR A 3 -45.36 3.85 4.20
C THR A 3 -45.43 5.37 4.29
N ILE A 4 -44.28 6.06 4.42
CA ILE A 4 -44.24 7.53 4.57
C ILE A 4 -44.97 8.22 3.42
N HIS A 5 -44.87 7.68 2.20
CA HIS A 5 -45.56 8.22 1.03
C HIS A 5 -47.09 8.28 1.16
N HIS A 6 -47.68 7.53 2.10
CA HIS A 6 -49.12 7.55 2.39
C HIS A 6 -49.48 8.32 3.67
N TRP A 7 -48.52 8.96 4.34
CA TRP A 7 -48.82 9.72 5.55
C TRP A 7 -49.68 10.94 5.24
N SER A 8 -50.82 11.01 5.93
CA SER A 8 -51.68 12.18 5.93
C SER A 8 -51.00 13.38 6.61
N ARG A 9 -51.45 14.60 6.29
CA ARG A 9 -50.97 15.85 6.90
C ARG A 9 -51.03 15.81 8.44
N ALA A 10 -52.10 15.24 8.99
CA ALA A 10 -52.26 15.06 10.43
C ALA A 10 -51.19 14.13 11.03
N ARG A 11 -50.78 13.07 10.31
CA ARG A 11 -49.72 12.16 10.74
C ARG A 11 -48.34 12.82 10.69
N VAL A 12 -48.07 13.65 9.68
CA VAL A 12 -46.85 14.47 9.61
C VAL A 12 -46.77 15.45 10.78
N GLY A 13 -47.87 16.13 11.12
CA GLY A 13 -47.93 17.02 12.28
C GLY A 13 -47.74 16.31 13.62
N GLN A 14 -48.24 15.07 13.75
CA GLN A 14 -48.00 14.23 14.92
C GLN A 14 -46.52 13.81 15.01
N TRP A 15 -45.90 13.41 13.90
CA TRP A 15 -44.48 13.06 13.84
C TRP A 15 -43.57 14.24 14.19
N LEU A 16 -43.89 15.46 13.75
CA LEU A 16 -43.15 16.67 14.15
C LEU A 16 -43.18 16.87 15.67
N THR A 17 -44.32 16.61 16.30
CA THR A 17 -44.48 16.69 17.75
C THR A 17 -43.66 15.60 18.46
N GLU A 18 -43.69 14.37 17.96
CA GLU A 18 -42.90 13.23 18.46
C GLU A 18 -41.38 13.46 18.28
N SER A 19 -40.98 14.19 17.23
CA SER A 19 -39.58 14.51 16.91
C SER A 19 -39.05 15.76 17.63
N GLY A 20 -39.87 16.39 18.49
CA GLY A 20 -39.45 17.54 19.31
C GLY A 20 -39.65 18.92 18.65
N PHE A 21 -40.46 19.03 17.60
CA PHE A 21 -40.74 20.27 16.85
C PHE A 21 -42.24 20.63 16.81
N PRO A 22 -42.92 20.77 17.96
CA PRO A 22 -44.35 21.09 17.99
C PRO A 22 -44.69 22.46 17.40
N GLU A 23 -43.75 23.40 17.43
CA GLU A 23 -43.89 24.77 16.96
C GLU A 23 -44.03 24.90 15.44
N TYR A 24 -43.45 23.97 14.67
CA TYR A 24 -43.55 23.96 13.21
C TYR A 24 -44.75 23.17 12.68
N ARG A 25 -45.57 22.58 13.56
CA ARG A 25 -46.74 21.79 13.17
C ARG A 25 -47.75 22.62 12.37
N LYS A 26 -48.11 23.82 12.85
CA LYS A 26 -49.04 24.71 12.15
C LYS A 26 -48.48 25.15 10.80
N LEU A 27 -47.19 25.46 10.75
CA LEU A 27 -46.52 25.87 9.52
C LEU A 27 -46.56 24.77 8.44
N PHE A 28 -46.28 23.52 8.81
CA PHE A 28 -46.32 22.39 7.88
C PHE A 28 -47.76 22.04 7.44
N GLU A 29 -48.73 22.23 8.32
CA GLU A 29 -50.16 22.05 8.03
C GLU A 29 -50.67 23.13 7.06
N ASP A 30 -50.34 24.39 7.30
CA ASP A 30 -50.71 25.54 6.45
C ASP A 30 -50.07 25.47 5.05
N ARG A 31 -48.90 24.84 4.93
CA ARG A 31 -48.17 24.64 3.67
C ARG A 31 -48.50 23.31 2.96
N ASN A 32 -49.49 22.56 3.45
CA ASN A 32 -49.95 21.30 2.85
C ASN A 32 -48.84 20.24 2.65
N ILE A 33 -47.92 20.10 3.61
CA ILE A 33 -46.86 19.10 3.52
C ILE A 33 -47.40 17.73 3.97
N ASP A 34 -47.60 16.83 3.02
CA ASP A 34 -47.89 15.42 3.27
C ASP A 34 -46.60 14.59 3.36
N GLY A 35 -46.72 13.29 3.63
CA GLY A 35 -45.54 12.43 3.78
C GLY A 35 -44.69 12.29 2.51
N ALA A 36 -45.29 12.39 1.31
CA ALA A 36 -44.55 12.38 0.06
C ALA A 36 -43.73 13.69 -0.10
N ALA A 37 -44.33 14.84 0.21
CA ALA A 37 -43.65 16.13 0.22
C ALA A 37 -42.55 16.19 1.30
N LEU A 38 -42.79 15.64 2.49
CA LEU A 38 -41.81 15.52 3.57
C LEU A 38 -40.55 14.77 3.11
N CYS A 39 -40.71 13.71 2.30
CA CYS A 39 -39.61 12.98 1.70
C CYS A 39 -38.83 13.77 0.64
N GLY A 40 -39.42 14.82 0.06
CA GLY A 40 -38.76 15.69 -0.91
C GLY A 40 -37.98 16.86 -0.30
N LEU A 41 -38.17 17.15 0.99
CA LEU A 41 -37.55 18.32 1.62
C LEU A 41 -36.02 18.17 1.73
N THR A 42 -35.32 19.21 1.26
CA THR A 42 -33.87 19.42 1.43
C THR A 42 -33.61 20.60 2.37
N GLU A 43 -32.37 20.77 2.80
CA GLU A 43 -31.97 21.91 3.66
C GLU A 43 -32.28 23.26 3.00
N GLU A 44 -32.11 23.36 1.67
CA GLU A 44 -32.45 24.55 0.89
C GLU A 44 -33.96 24.85 0.90
N SER A 45 -34.80 23.80 0.78
CA SER A 45 -36.28 23.96 0.83
C SER A 45 -36.81 24.35 2.21
N LEU A 46 -36.05 24.10 3.28
CA LEU A 46 -36.39 24.53 4.64
C LEU A 46 -35.98 25.99 4.91
N GLN A 47 -34.88 26.43 4.29
CA GLN A 47 -34.34 27.79 4.43
C GLN A 47 -35.01 28.82 3.52
N GLN A 48 -35.52 28.38 2.37
CA GLN A 48 -36.17 29.25 1.38
C GLN A 48 -37.70 29.09 1.42
N GLU A 49 -38.45 29.91 0.67
CA GLU A 49 -39.88 29.69 0.48
C GLU A 49 -40.12 28.27 -0.08
N PRO A 50 -41.11 27.52 0.44
CA PRO A 50 -42.30 27.99 1.16
C PRO A 50 -42.25 27.94 2.71
N LEU A 51 -41.16 27.48 3.34
CA LEU A 51 -41.09 27.24 4.79
C LEU A 51 -40.31 28.30 5.57
N ASN A 52 -39.27 28.89 4.97
CA ASN A 52 -38.52 30.05 5.50
C ASN A 52 -38.18 29.96 7.00
N LEU A 53 -37.59 28.84 7.42
CA LEU A 53 -37.16 28.64 8.81
C LEU A 53 -35.91 29.48 9.09
N THR A 54 -35.95 30.31 10.12
CA THR A 54 -34.86 31.26 10.44
C THR A 54 -33.83 30.70 11.43
N VAL A 55 -34.17 29.65 12.16
CA VAL A 55 -33.30 29.06 13.19
C VAL A 55 -32.47 27.93 12.60
N ALA A 56 -31.21 28.22 12.28
CA ALA A 56 -30.28 27.27 11.65
C ALA A 56 -30.09 25.95 12.44
N SER A 57 -30.13 26.01 13.78
CA SER A 57 -30.07 24.82 14.66
C SER A 57 -31.22 23.86 14.40
N ASP A 58 -32.43 24.39 14.25
CA ASP A 58 -33.63 23.57 14.15
C ASP A 58 -33.80 23.02 12.74
N ILE A 59 -33.33 23.76 11.73
CA ILE A 59 -33.17 23.26 10.36
C ILE A 59 -32.25 22.04 10.34
N GLN A 60 -31.05 22.15 10.91
CA GLN A 60 -30.08 21.04 10.93
C GLN A 60 -30.63 19.80 11.65
N LYS A 61 -31.30 19.98 12.79
CA LYS A 61 -31.93 18.86 13.52
C LYS A 61 -33.11 18.26 12.76
N LEU A 62 -33.96 19.08 12.15
CA LEU A 62 -35.11 18.63 11.37
C LEU A 62 -34.68 17.88 10.10
N VAL A 63 -33.65 18.35 9.40
CA VAL A 63 -33.01 17.63 8.28
C VAL A 63 -32.53 16.26 8.74
N GLY A 64 -31.88 16.18 9.91
CA GLY A 64 -31.46 14.93 10.53
C GLY A 64 -32.63 13.99 10.82
N CYS A 65 -33.72 14.50 11.41
CA CYS A 65 -34.93 13.72 11.68
C CYS A 65 -35.60 13.19 10.40
N ILE A 66 -35.68 14.01 9.34
CA ILE A 66 -36.24 13.61 8.04
C ILE A 66 -35.36 12.53 7.39
N GLN A 67 -34.04 12.67 7.44
CA GLN A 67 -33.10 11.65 6.92
C GLN A 67 -33.22 10.33 7.70
N GLN A 68 -33.32 10.39 9.02
CA GLN A 68 -33.53 9.22 9.85
C GLN A 68 -34.87 8.53 9.56
N LEU A 69 -35.93 9.32 9.33
CA LEU A 69 -37.24 8.80 8.93
C LEU A 69 -37.18 8.09 7.57
N LYS A 70 -36.52 8.70 6.57
CA LYS A 70 -36.29 8.07 5.25
C LYS A 70 -35.54 6.73 5.37
N GLN A 71 -34.49 6.70 6.19
CA GLN A 71 -33.70 5.48 6.42
C GLN A 71 -34.52 4.39 7.12
N LEU A 72 -35.31 4.74 8.14
CA LEU A 72 -36.18 3.80 8.87
C LEU A 72 -37.21 3.16 7.94
N HIS A 73 -37.80 3.94 7.03
CA HIS A 73 -38.81 3.39 6.12
C HIS A 73 -38.24 2.69 4.89
N GLN A 74 -37.06 3.07 4.39
CA GLN A 74 -36.31 2.28 3.42
C GLN A 74 -35.93 0.91 4.01
N HIS A 75 -35.52 0.88 5.29
CA HIS A 75 -35.34 -0.38 6.02
C HIS A 75 -36.65 -1.14 6.19
N SER A 76 -37.78 -0.49 6.49
CA SER A 76 -39.07 -1.18 6.65
C SER A 76 -39.63 -1.78 5.34
N ALA A 77 -39.35 -1.15 4.19
CA ALA A 77 -39.71 -1.69 2.88
C ALA A 77 -38.87 -2.95 2.54
N ILE A 78 -37.64 -3.02 3.04
CA ILE A 78 -36.77 -4.20 2.95
C ILE A 78 -37.16 -5.25 4.01
N CYS A 79 -37.63 -4.84 5.19
CA CYS A 79 -37.97 -5.70 6.32
C CYS A 79 -39.42 -6.23 6.34
N ASN A 80 -40.27 -5.91 5.36
CA ASN A 80 -41.51 -6.66 5.14
C ASN A 80 -41.26 -8.06 4.53
N GLY A 81 -40.01 -8.38 4.20
CA GLY A 81 -39.52 -9.74 4.07
C GLY A 81 -38.39 -9.99 5.07
N GLN A 82 -38.71 -10.67 6.17
CA GLN A 82 -37.78 -11.29 7.14
C GLN A 82 -37.23 -10.40 8.28
N GLY A 83 -37.32 -10.96 9.49
CA GLY A 83 -37.00 -10.36 10.78
C GLY A 83 -35.49 -10.21 11.09
N PRO A 84 -35.16 -9.82 12.34
CA PRO A 84 -34.07 -8.90 12.63
C PRO A 84 -32.71 -9.56 12.76
N GLN A 85 -31.69 -8.99 12.11
CA GLN A 85 -30.29 -9.16 12.49
C GLN A 85 -29.61 -7.78 12.61
N LEU A 86 -29.06 -7.53 13.80
CA LEU A 86 -28.07 -6.48 14.04
C LEU A 86 -26.94 -6.62 13.02
N LEU A 87 -26.50 -5.52 12.37
CA LEU A 87 -25.12 -5.24 11.93
C LEU A 87 -24.99 -3.88 11.17
N PRO A 88 -23.79 -3.33 10.93
CA PRO A 88 -23.37 -2.02 11.45
C PRO A 88 -23.28 -0.89 10.40
N TYR A 89 -23.27 0.34 10.93
CA TYR A 89 -22.76 1.61 10.39
C TYR A 89 -22.15 1.58 8.97
N LYS A 90 -22.91 2.03 7.97
CA LYS A 90 -22.46 2.22 6.59
C LYS A 90 -22.03 3.67 6.38
N ALA A 91 -20.82 3.82 5.85
CA ALA A 91 -20.18 5.09 5.53
C ALA A 91 -20.82 5.78 4.30
N PHE A 92 -21.07 7.08 4.48
CA PHE A 92 -21.12 8.20 3.52
C PHE A 92 -21.15 7.85 2.01
N GLU A 93 -22.30 8.07 1.38
CA GLU A 93 -22.47 8.16 -0.08
C GLU A 93 -21.75 9.41 -0.63
N VAL A 94 -21.00 9.22 -1.73
CA VAL A 94 -20.45 10.32 -2.53
C VAL A 94 -21.18 10.32 -3.85
N VAL A 95 -21.75 11.49 -4.16
CA VAL A 95 -22.48 11.92 -5.34
C VAL A 95 -21.85 11.42 -6.65
N GLU A 96 -22.70 10.89 -7.53
CA GLU A 96 -22.40 10.45 -8.89
C GLU A 96 -21.97 11.62 -9.78
N MET A 97 -20.93 11.40 -10.59
CA MET A 97 -20.70 12.12 -11.84
C MET A 97 -20.47 11.05 -12.91
N GLU A 98 -21.38 11.03 -13.88
CA GLU A 98 -21.37 10.15 -15.05
C GLU A 98 -20.10 10.37 -15.89
N ASP A 99 -19.46 9.27 -16.32
CA ASP A 99 -19.08 9.08 -17.72
C ASP A 99 -18.49 7.67 -18.00
N SER A 100 -19.17 6.98 -18.92
CA SER A 100 -18.71 5.97 -19.89
C SER A 100 -17.84 4.76 -19.47
N GLU A 101 -18.56 3.64 -19.36
CA GLU A 101 -18.33 2.28 -19.92
C GLU A 101 -17.07 1.46 -19.57
N ASN A 102 -17.34 0.20 -19.19
CA ASN A 102 -16.44 -0.94 -18.98
C ASN A 102 -15.79 -1.18 -17.60
N SER A 103 -16.40 -0.77 -16.48
CA SER A 103 -16.08 -1.43 -15.20
C SER A 103 -17.23 -1.57 -14.20
N PHE A 104 -18.48 -1.36 -14.59
CA PHE A 104 -19.62 -1.43 -13.66
C PHE A 104 -20.26 -2.81 -13.56
N ASP A 105 -19.90 -3.75 -14.44
CA ASP A 105 -20.51 -5.07 -14.50
C ASP A 105 -19.96 -6.04 -13.43
N SER A 106 -18.70 -5.86 -13.00
CA SER A 106 -18.08 -6.74 -11.99
C SER A 106 -18.59 -6.53 -10.57
N ASP A 107 -19.04 -5.31 -10.26
CA ASP A 107 -19.36 -4.92 -8.88
C ASP A 107 -20.84 -5.14 -8.55
N ARG A 108 -21.73 -5.15 -9.56
CA ARG A 108 -23.17 -5.40 -9.39
C ARG A 108 -23.50 -6.89 -9.27
N GLU A 109 -22.68 -7.77 -9.86
CA GLU A 109 -22.83 -9.23 -9.74
C GLU A 109 -22.34 -9.79 -8.39
N LEU A 110 -21.47 -9.06 -7.68
CA LEU A 110 -20.88 -9.51 -6.41
C LEU A 110 -21.81 -9.28 -5.19
N LEU A 111 -22.80 -8.40 -5.32
CA LEU A 111 -23.70 -8.02 -4.23
C LEU A 111 -25.02 -8.81 -4.22
N SER A 112 -25.27 -9.69 -5.19
CA SER A 112 -26.53 -10.43 -5.33
C SER A 112 -26.52 -11.87 -4.79
N LYS A 113 -25.39 -12.37 -4.28
CA LYS A 113 -25.28 -13.76 -3.79
C LYS A 113 -25.08 -13.80 -2.28
N THR A 114 -26.19 -14.09 -1.60
CA THR A 114 -26.32 -14.25 -0.15
C THR A 114 -25.53 -15.47 0.38
N ASP A 115 -24.83 -15.23 1.50
CA ASP A 115 -24.17 -16.10 2.48
C ASP A 115 -23.18 -17.22 2.08
N ASP A 116 -23.36 -18.00 1.01
CA ASP A 116 -22.36 -19.02 0.62
C ASP A 116 -21.14 -18.42 -0.10
N ASN A 117 -21.24 -17.16 -0.52
CA ASN A 117 -20.25 -16.51 -1.39
C ASN A 117 -19.19 -15.70 -0.62
N GLN A 118 -19.32 -15.44 0.68
CA GLN A 118 -18.31 -14.66 1.43
C GLN A 118 -16.98 -15.40 1.56
N ASN A 119 -17.00 -16.71 1.82
CA ASN A 119 -15.80 -17.54 1.87
C ASN A 119 -15.14 -17.66 0.48
N THR A 120 -15.96 -17.79 -0.57
CA THR A 120 -15.50 -17.85 -1.97
C THR A 120 -14.89 -16.53 -2.44
N VAL A 121 -15.49 -15.38 -2.07
CA VAL A 121 -14.98 -14.03 -2.36
C VAL A 121 -13.73 -13.73 -1.54
N TYR A 122 -13.65 -14.17 -0.28
CA TYR A 122 -12.44 -14.04 0.52
C TYR A 122 -11.29 -14.88 -0.06
N TYR A 123 -11.57 -16.12 -0.46
CA TYR A 123 -10.59 -17.02 -1.07
C TYR A 123 -10.13 -16.54 -2.45
N SER A 124 -11.04 -16.05 -3.30
CA SER A 124 -10.69 -15.46 -4.59
C SER A 124 -9.85 -14.19 -4.44
N ARG A 125 -10.14 -13.38 -3.42
CA ARG A 125 -9.34 -12.19 -3.09
C ARG A 125 -7.96 -12.56 -2.57
N PHE A 126 -7.88 -13.51 -1.62
CA PHE A 126 -6.60 -13.97 -1.07
C PHE A 126 -5.69 -14.57 -2.16
N SER A 127 -6.23 -15.43 -3.02
CA SER A 127 -5.50 -16.03 -4.15
C SER A 127 -5.06 -14.98 -5.19
N SER A 128 -5.89 -13.96 -5.46
CA SER A 128 -5.51 -12.84 -6.33
C SER A 128 -4.35 -12.02 -5.74
N GLU A 129 -4.41 -11.70 -4.44
CA GLU A 129 -3.36 -10.97 -3.73
C GLU A 129 -2.04 -11.76 -3.70
N LEU A 130 -2.11 -13.08 -3.46
CA LEU A 130 -0.94 -13.95 -3.49
C LEU A 130 -0.31 -14.01 -4.89
N ARG A 131 -1.12 -14.22 -5.94
CA ARG A 131 -0.63 -14.26 -7.33
C ARG A 131 0.08 -12.98 -7.73
N LYS A 132 -0.50 -11.82 -7.38
CA LYS A 132 0.14 -10.52 -7.61
C LYS A 132 1.44 -10.36 -6.82
N THR A 133 1.47 -10.85 -5.58
CA THR A 133 2.68 -10.77 -4.76
C THR A 133 3.79 -11.64 -5.33
N VAL A 134 3.49 -12.85 -5.78
CA VAL A 134 4.45 -13.72 -6.48
C VAL A 134 4.98 -13.04 -7.73
N LEU A 135 4.11 -12.40 -8.53
CA LEU A 135 4.55 -11.66 -9.72
C LEU A 135 5.42 -10.45 -9.37
N ALA A 136 5.11 -9.73 -8.28
CA ALA A 136 5.91 -8.61 -7.81
C ALA A 136 7.29 -9.05 -7.30
N VAL A 137 7.37 -10.17 -6.58
CA VAL A 137 8.64 -10.76 -6.15
C VAL A 137 9.45 -11.21 -7.36
N ALA A 138 8.83 -11.85 -8.36
CA ALA A 138 9.50 -12.22 -9.60
C ALA A 138 10.03 -10.99 -10.37
N TYR A 139 9.23 -9.91 -10.42
CA TYR A 139 9.66 -8.63 -11.01
C TYR A 139 10.86 -8.02 -10.26
N GLY A 140 10.82 -7.98 -8.93
CA GLY A 140 11.94 -7.51 -8.11
C GLY A 140 13.20 -8.37 -8.29
N ALA A 141 13.06 -9.70 -8.27
CA ALA A 141 14.16 -10.63 -8.47
C ALA A 141 14.78 -10.52 -9.86
N LEU A 142 13.96 -10.41 -10.91
CA LEU A 142 14.43 -10.19 -12.27
C LEU A 142 15.16 -8.84 -12.41
N SER A 143 14.62 -7.79 -11.78
CA SER A 143 15.26 -6.46 -11.78
C SER A 143 16.63 -6.49 -11.09
N HIS A 144 16.75 -7.22 -9.99
CA HIS A 144 18.02 -7.44 -9.29
C HIS A 144 19.01 -8.29 -10.12
N PHE A 145 18.52 -9.31 -10.81
CA PHE A 145 19.31 -10.10 -11.75
C PHE A 145 19.86 -9.24 -12.88
N MET A 146 19.00 -8.42 -13.52
CA MET A 146 19.41 -7.49 -14.57
C MET A 146 20.43 -6.46 -14.05
N THR A 147 20.27 -5.97 -12.82
CA THR A 147 21.26 -5.09 -12.18
C THR A 147 22.59 -5.81 -11.99
N SER A 148 22.58 -7.09 -11.60
CA SER A 148 23.80 -7.89 -11.44
C SER A 148 24.53 -8.08 -12.78
N VAL A 149 23.78 -8.29 -13.87
CA VAL A 149 24.32 -8.28 -15.24
C VAL A 149 24.95 -6.93 -15.56
N ALA A 150 24.23 -5.83 -15.33
CA ALA A 150 24.72 -4.48 -15.60
C ALA A 150 26.01 -4.15 -14.83
N ILE A 151 26.12 -4.56 -13.56
CA ILE A 151 27.34 -4.37 -12.76
C ILE A 151 28.52 -5.15 -13.36
N VAL A 152 28.33 -6.42 -13.75
CA VAL A 152 29.40 -7.23 -14.36
C VAL A 152 29.83 -6.66 -15.72
N VAL A 153 28.87 -6.18 -16.52
CA VAL A 153 29.16 -5.48 -17.79
C VAL A 153 29.87 -4.15 -17.55
N ALA A 154 29.49 -3.40 -16.51
CA ALA A 154 30.15 -2.16 -16.16
C ALA A 154 31.61 -2.41 -15.74
N GLN A 155 31.86 -3.49 -14.98
CA GLN A 155 33.21 -3.88 -14.55
C GLN A 155 34.13 -4.26 -15.72
N SER A 156 33.60 -4.88 -16.79
CA SER A 156 34.40 -5.19 -18.00
C SER A 156 34.70 -3.95 -18.85
N ARG A 157 33.86 -2.91 -18.74
CA ARG A 157 33.99 -1.62 -19.43
C ARG A 157 34.61 -0.52 -18.57
N LEU A 158 35.22 -0.86 -17.43
CA LEU A 158 35.80 0.11 -16.51
C LEU A 158 36.89 0.95 -17.20
N PRO A 159 36.84 2.30 -17.20
CA PRO A 159 37.88 3.13 -17.80
C PRO A 159 39.24 2.96 -17.11
N ASP A 160 40.32 3.13 -17.87
CA ASP A 160 41.69 2.96 -17.35
C ASP A 160 42.04 4.05 -16.34
N LYS A 161 42.45 3.65 -15.13
CA LYS A 161 42.78 4.56 -14.00
C LYS A 161 43.85 5.60 -14.34
N LYS A 162 44.81 5.24 -15.20
CA LYS A 162 45.91 6.14 -15.61
C LYS A 162 45.43 7.24 -16.56
N ARG A 163 44.41 6.95 -17.37
CA ARG A 163 43.89 7.87 -18.40
C ARG A 163 42.75 8.73 -17.86
N TYR A 164 41.95 8.18 -16.95
CA TYR A 164 40.78 8.84 -16.38
C TYR A 164 40.85 8.84 -14.85
N PRO A 165 41.35 9.93 -14.23
CA PRO A 165 41.35 10.06 -12.78
C PRO A 165 39.90 10.19 -12.22
N PRO A 166 39.71 10.06 -10.90
CA PRO A 166 38.42 10.32 -10.26
C PRO A 166 37.86 11.70 -10.60
N LEU A 167 36.54 11.82 -10.72
CA LEU A 167 35.91 13.12 -10.89
C LEU A 167 36.05 13.97 -9.61
N PRO A 168 36.13 15.31 -9.74
CA PRO A 168 36.11 16.19 -8.58
C PRO A 168 34.78 16.02 -7.83
N ASP A 169 34.88 15.78 -6.52
CA ASP A 169 33.73 15.60 -5.64
C ASP A 169 34.03 16.30 -4.32
N ILE A 170 33.21 17.32 -4.01
CA ILE A 170 33.42 18.19 -2.86
C ILE A 170 33.60 17.39 -1.57
N TYR A 171 32.86 16.30 -1.36
CA TYR A 171 33.03 15.53 -0.12
C TYR A 171 34.35 14.74 -0.14
N LEU A 172 34.61 14.01 -1.23
CA LEU A 172 35.78 13.14 -1.32
C LEU A 172 37.10 13.92 -1.33
N ASP A 173 37.08 15.17 -1.80
CA ASP A 173 38.24 16.06 -1.81
C ASP A 173 38.52 16.70 -0.45
N ASN A 174 37.51 16.85 0.42
CA ASN A 174 37.63 17.52 1.72
C ASN A 174 37.77 16.57 2.91
N PHE A 175 37.32 15.31 2.80
CA PHE A 175 37.34 14.34 3.89
C PHE A 175 38.30 13.18 3.63
N ALA A 176 38.89 12.65 4.70
CA ALA A 176 39.77 11.49 4.62
C ALA A 176 38.96 10.18 4.60
N MET A 177 39.46 9.20 3.85
CA MET A 177 38.83 7.88 3.74
C MET A 177 38.93 7.09 5.05
N ILE A 178 37.81 6.49 5.46
CA ILE A 178 37.69 5.62 6.61
C ILE A 178 37.47 4.17 6.14
N PRO A 179 38.46 3.26 6.28
CA PRO A 179 38.41 1.94 5.65
C PRO A 179 37.36 0.99 6.26
N TRP A 180 37.01 1.17 7.53
CA TRP A 180 35.99 0.36 8.19
C TRP A 180 34.55 0.85 7.93
N ALA A 181 34.36 2.07 7.41
CA ALA A 181 33.04 2.66 7.22
C ALA A 181 32.19 1.87 6.22
N TYR A 182 32.81 1.25 5.21
CA TYR A 182 32.10 0.41 4.24
C TYR A 182 31.46 -0.82 4.91
N LYS A 183 32.12 -1.44 5.90
CA LYS A 183 31.54 -2.58 6.64
C LYS A 183 30.35 -2.14 7.50
N VAL A 184 30.40 -0.91 8.03
CA VAL A 184 29.31 -0.34 8.83
C VAL A 184 28.08 -0.11 7.96
N SER A 185 28.23 0.48 6.76
CA SER A 185 27.08 0.69 5.87
C SER A 185 26.40 -0.63 5.47
N GLU A 186 27.18 -1.67 5.20
CA GLU A 186 26.65 -3.01 4.92
C GLU A 186 25.92 -3.63 6.11
N SER A 187 26.47 -3.46 7.32
CA SER A 187 25.83 -3.92 8.56
C SER A 187 24.50 -3.18 8.81
N VAL A 188 24.46 -1.88 8.53
CA VAL A 188 23.23 -1.06 8.60
C VAL A 188 22.17 -1.62 7.65
N ILE A 189 22.53 -1.92 6.39
CA ILE A 189 21.59 -2.48 5.41
C ILE A 189 21.06 -3.84 5.87
N LEU A 190 21.93 -4.76 6.29
CA LEU A 190 21.50 -6.07 6.77
C LEU A 190 20.56 -5.97 7.97
N SER A 191 20.85 -5.06 8.92
CA SER A 191 19.99 -4.84 10.08
C SER A 191 18.63 -4.23 9.72
N LEU A 192 18.57 -3.31 8.75
CA LEU A 192 17.31 -2.73 8.25
C LEU A 192 16.48 -3.76 7.48
N LEU A 193 17.12 -4.61 6.67
CA LEU A 193 16.45 -5.72 5.99
C LEU A 193 15.92 -6.74 6.99
N ALA A 194 16.67 -7.05 8.05
CA ALA A 194 16.21 -7.92 9.14
C ALA A 194 15.00 -7.31 9.87
N LEU A 195 15.02 -6.01 10.18
CA LEU A 195 13.87 -5.30 10.74
C LEU A 195 12.66 -5.37 9.81
N LEU A 196 12.86 -5.16 8.50
CA LEU A 196 11.78 -5.26 7.52
C LEU A 196 11.19 -6.67 7.48
N CYS A 197 12.02 -7.72 7.54
CA CYS A 197 11.55 -9.10 7.65
C CYS A 197 10.70 -9.31 8.92
N VAL A 198 11.11 -8.76 10.06
CA VAL A 198 10.31 -8.80 11.30
C VAL A 198 8.96 -8.13 11.08
N ILE A 199 8.93 -6.92 10.51
CA ILE A 199 7.66 -6.21 10.22
C ILE A 199 6.78 -7.06 9.29
N LEU A 200 7.34 -7.62 8.21
CA LEU A 200 6.60 -8.48 7.27
C LEU A 200 6.04 -9.75 7.94
N ILE A 201 6.74 -10.34 8.90
CA ILE A 201 6.29 -11.54 9.60
C ILE A 201 5.08 -11.25 10.49
N PHE A 202 5.09 -10.12 11.21
CA PHE A 202 4.06 -9.75 12.18
C PHE A 202 2.94 -8.86 11.62
N HIS A 203 3.07 -8.32 10.41
CA HIS A 203 2.05 -7.44 9.84
C HIS A 203 0.90 -8.25 9.23
N LYS A 204 -0.35 -7.94 9.61
CA LYS A 204 -1.56 -8.64 9.13
C LYS A 204 -1.70 -8.64 7.60
N HIS A 205 -1.32 -7.53 6.97
CA HIS A 205 -1.36 -7.36 5.52
C HIS A 205 -0.01 -7.62 4.82
N ARG A 206 0.83 -8.54 5.33
CA ARG A 206 2.20 -8.81 4.86
C ARG A 206 2.38 -8.95 3.35
N TRP A 207 1.45 -9.61 2.67
CA TRP A 207 1.53 -9.82 1.22
C TRP A 207 1.42 -8.52 0.44
N VAL A 208 0.55 -7.61 0.87
CA VAL A 208 0.41 -6.28 0.26
C VAL A 208 1.66 -5.44 0.51
N VAL A 209 2.20 -5.48 1.73
CA VAL A 209 3.44 -4.76 2.10
C VAL A 209 4.62 -5.26 1.25
N LEU A 210 4.79 -6.58 1.17
CA LEU A 210 5.84 -7.21 0.37
C LEU A 210 5.69 -6.86 -1.12
N ARG A 211 4.49 -6.96 -1.68
CA ARG A 211 4.20 -6.60 -3.07
C ARG A 211 4.61 -5.16 -3.37
N ARG A 212 4.13 -4.19 -2.57
CA ARG A 212 4.43 -2.77 -2.77
C ARG A 212 5.93 -2.50 -2.69
N THR A 213 6.60 -3.08 -1.70
CA THR A 213 8.05 -2.92 -1.51
C THR A 213 8.83 -3.48 -2.71
N MET A 214 8.47 -4.67 -3.21
CA MET A 214 9.15 -5.29 -4.35
C MET A 214 8.89 -4.57 -5.68
N VAL A 215 7.70 -4.01 -5.88
CA VAL A 215 7.40 -3.18 -7.05
C VAL A 215 8.23 -1.90 -7.04
N ILE A 216 8.26 -1.18 -5.91
CA ILE A 216 9.06 0.04 -5.75
C ILE A 216 10.55 -0.26 -5.96
N ALA A 217 11.08 -1.28 -5.27
CA ALA A 217 12.47 -1.67 -5.40
C ALA A 217 12.81 -2.09 -6.84
N GLY A 218 12.02 -2.96 -7.46
CA GLY A 218 12.24 -3.41 -8.84
C GLY A 218 12.27 -2.26 -9.84
N SER A 219 11.34 -1.30 -9.74
CA SER A 219 11.32 -0.13 -10.63
C SER A 219 12.56 0.76 -10.50
N ILE A 220 13.05 0.97 -9.27
CA ILE A 220 14.25 1.77 -9.03
C ILE A 220 15.51 1.02 -9.51
N TYR A 221 15.60 -0.28 -9.28
CA TYR A 221 16.73 -1.10 -9.75
C TYR A 221 16.76 -1.24 -11.28
N LEU A 222 15.63 -1.28 -11.97
CA LEU A 222 15.60 -1.23 -13.43
C LEU A 222 16.13 0.10 -13.96
N LEU A 223 15.75 1.22 -13.35
CA LEU A 223 16.30 2.53 -13.71
C LEU A 223 17.83 2.55 -13.50
N ARG A 224 18.32 2.02 -12.36
CA ARG A 224 19.76 1.87 -12.09
C ARG A 224 20.43 0.98 -13.15
N CYS A 225 19.81 -0.14 -13.54
CA CYS A 225 20.34 -1.02 -14.58
C CYS A 225 20.57 -0.27 -15.90
N ILE A 226 19.63 0.58 -16.30
CA ILE A 226 19.77 1.43 -17.50
C ILE A 226 20.92 2.42 -17.30
N CYS A 227 20.95 3.17 -16.19
CA CYS A 227 21.99 4.17 -15.92
C CYS A 227 23.41 3.56 -15.91
N VAL A 228 23.61 2.45 -15.19
CA VAL A 228 24.90 1.76 -15.08
C VAL A 228 25.34 1.19 -16.43
N THR A 229 24.41 0.72 -17.28
CA THR A 229 24.76 0.18 -18.60
C THR A 229 25.14 1.27 -19.60
N VAL A 230 24.47 2.42 -19.52
CA VAL A 230 24.63 3.54 -20.45
C VAL A 230 25.90 4.34 -20.14
N THR A 231 26.25 4.52 -18.87
CA THR A 231 27.39 5.36 -18.49
C THR A 231 28.20 4.73 -17.35
N ASN A 232 29.49 4.47 -17.63
CA ASN A 232 30.45 4.00 -16.65
C ASN A 232 31.33 5.16 -16.18
N LEU A 233 31.23 5.48 -14.90
CA LEU A 233 32.08 6.50 -14.29
C LEU A 233 33.42 5.90 -13.81
N PRO A 234 34.52 6.69 -13.81
CA PRO A 234 35.78 6.26 -13.22
C PRO A 234 35.63 6.12 -11.69
N MET A 235 36.49 5.29 -11.12
CA MET A 235 36.45 4.96 -9.68
C MET A 235 36.80 6.16 -8.79
N PRO A 236 36.04 6.41 -7.70
CA PRO A 236 36.35 7.48 -6.75
C PRO A 236 37.62 7.22 -5.92
N GLU A 237 37.83 5.98 -5.47
CA GLU A 237 38.94 5.62 -4.58
C GLU A 237 40.24 5.38 -5.36
N LYS A 238 41.29 6.16 -5.06
CA LYS A 238 42.60 6.07 -5.73
C LYS A 238 43.39 4.80 -5.38
N HIS A 239 43.18 4.23 -4.19
CA HIS A 239 43.95 3.10 -3.65
C HIS A 239 43.20 1.77 -3.66
N TYR A 240 41.99 1.71 -4.21
CA TYR A 240 41.24 0.48 -4.29
C TYR A 240 41.72 -0.39 -5.46
N ASN A 241 42.24 -1.57 -5.13
CA ASN A 241 42.63 -2.58 -6.11
C ASN A 241 41.39 -3.34 -6.60
N CYS A 242 40.66 -2.69 -7.51
CA CYS A 242 39.72 -3.37 -8.41
C CYS A 242 40.17 -3.15 -9.85
N ASP A 243 40.37 -4.26 -10.55
CA ASP A 243 40.82 -4.30 -11.93
C ASP A 243 39.66 -4.61 -12.87
N ARG A 244 39.81 -4.16 -14.12
CA ARG A 244 38.89 -4.51 -15.19
C ARG A 244 38.88 -6.03 -15.34
N MET A 245 37.69 -6.63 -15.27
CA MET A 245 37.54 -8.07 -15.50
C MET A 245 37.41 -8.35 -16.99
N VAL A 246 38.32 -9.16 -17.52
CA VAL A 246 38.25 -9.70 -18.88
C VAL A 246 37.83 -11.16 -18.77
N PHE A 247 36.66 -11.48 -19.31
CA PHE A 247 36.13 -12.85 -19.33
C PHE A 247 36.51 -13.50 -20.65
N GLN A 248 37.12 -14.69 -20.59
CA GLN A 248 37.45 -15.48 -21.78
C GLN A 248 36.22 -16.22 -22.33
N ASP A 249 35.36 -16.73 -21.43
CA ASP A 249 34.17 -17.50 -21.78
C ASP A 249 32.89 -16.88 -21.24
N SER A 250 31.79 -16.97 -22.02
CA SER A 250 30.45 -16.56 -21.59
C SER A 250 29.98 -17.27 -20.31
N TRP A 251 30.42 -18.51 -20.09
CA TRP A 251 30.10 -19.27 -18.88
C TRP A 251 30.80 -18.70 -17.63
N SER A 252 32.03 -18.22 -17.77
CA SER A 252 32.77 -17.58 -16.68
C SER A 252 32.11 -16.25 -16.28
N GLN A 253 31.63 -15.48 -17.26
CA GLN A 253 30.86 -14.26 -17.05
C GLN A 253 29.52 -14.58 -16.36
N PHE A 254 28.79 -15.61 -16.82
CA PHE A 254 27.53 -16.01 -16.21
C PHE A 254 27.69 -16.48 -14.76
N LYS A 255 28.72 -17.29 -14.48
CA LYS A 255 29.09 -17.67 -13.09
C LYS A 255 29.31 -16.42 -12.25
N ARG A 256 30.07 -15.45 -12.74
CA ARG A 256 30.32 -14.19 -12.02
C ARG A 256 29.03 -13.41 -11.75
N ILE A 257 28.12 -13.34 -12.73
CA ILE A 257 26.79 -12.72 -12.56
C ILE A 257 26.02 -13.41 -11.43
N LEU A 258 26.00 -14.75 -11.40
CA LEU A 258 25.32 -15.50 -10.34
C LEU A 258 25.93 -15.24 -8.96
N VAL A 259 27.25 -15.12 -8.84
CA VAL A 259 27.89 -14.79 -7.54
C VAL A 259 27.54 -13.37 -7.10
N VAL A 260 27.51 -12.40 -8.02
CA VAL A 260 27.10 -11.01 -7.70
C VAL A 260 25.62 -10.98 -7.28
N TYR A 261 24.76 -11.71 -8.00
CA TYR A 261 23.34 -11.82 -7.72
C TYR A 261 23.07 -12.42 -6.33
N SER A 262 23.69 -13.56 -6.00
CA SER A 262 23.52 -14.23 -4.71
C SER A 262 24.14 -13.45 -3.54
N GLY A 263 25.24 -12.74 -3.78
CA GLY A 263 25.89 -11.88 -2.79
C GLY A 263 25.24 -10.52 -2.61
N MET A 264 24.14 -10.22 -3.34
CA MET A 264 23.46 -8.91 -3.33
C MET A 264 24.38 -7.71 -3.62
N GLY A 265 25.53 -7.93 -4.25
CA GLY A 265 26.55 -6.89 -4.48
C GLY A 265 27.32 -6.43 -3.23
N MET A 266 27.22 -7.14 -2.10
CA MET A 266 27.88 -6.79 -0.83
C MET A 266 29.33 -7.30 -0.75
N LYS A 267 30.26 -6.44 -0.33
CA LYS A 267 31.67 -6.73 -0.03
C LYS A 267 31.87 -7.59 1.23
N LEU A 268 30.94 -7.58 2.20
CA LEU A 268 31.02 -8.45 3.39
C LEU A 268 31.07 -9.95 3.02
N GLY A 269 30.46 -10.34 1.90
CA GLY A 269 30.53 -11.69 1.33
C GLY A 269 31.84 -11.99 0.58
N GLY A 270 32.85 -11.12 0.68
CA GLY A 270 34.15 -11.25 -0.01
C GLY A 270 34.14 -10.78 -1.46
N MET A 271 33.05 -10.17 -1.93
CA MET A 271 32.90 -9.76 -3.33
C MET A 271 33.48 -8.37 -3.58
N LYS A 272 34.42 -8.27 -4.52
CA LYS A 272 34.91 -6.98 -5.03
C LYS A 272 34.18 -6.63 -6.33
N THR A 273 33.16 -5.80 -6.23
CA THR A 273 32.50 -5.15 -7.37
C THR A 273 33.06 -3.74 -7.55
N CYS A 274 33.14 -3.29 -8.81
CA CYS A 274 33.50 -1.92 -9.16
C CYS A 274 32.88 -1.54 -10.51
N GLY A 275 32.71 -0.23 -10.74
CA GLY A 275 32.13 0.33 -11.96
C GLY A 275 30.65 0.73 -11.83
N ASP A 276 30.04 0.60 -10.66
CA ASP A 276 28.61 0.81 -10.41
C ASP A 276 28.30 2.12 -9.65
N TYR A 277 28.95 3.21 -10.09
CA TYR A 277 28.99 4.51 -9.40
C TYR A 277 27.85 5.49 -9.76
N MET A 278 26.73 5.03 -10.35
CA MET A 278 25.52 5.83 -10.55
C MET A 278 24.24 4.98 -10.69
N PHE A 279 23.15 5.15 -9.92
CA PHE A 279 23.01 5.77 -8.60
C PHE A 279 22.91 4.68 -7.49
N SER A 280 23.49 4.85 -6.29
CA SER A 280 24.01 3.79 -5.42
C SER A 280 23.00 2.72 -4.98
N GLY A 281 23.34 1.45 -5.23
CA GLY A 281 22.55 0.27 -4.84
C GLY A 281 22.29 0.17 -3.34
N HIS A 282 23.33 0.41 -2.54
CA HIS A 282 23.30 0.38 -1.09
C HIS A 282 22.33 1.44 -0.53
N THR A 283 22.44 2.67 -1.03
CA THR A 283 21.54 3.77 -0.64
C THR A 283 20.09 3.50 -1.02
N ILE A 284 19.82 2.91 -2.19
CA ILE A 284 18.46 2.50 -2.60
C ILE A 284 17.89 1.51 -1.58
N THR A 285 18.60 0.41 -1.29
CA THR A 285 18.12 -0.62 -0.35
C THR A 285 17.81 -0.03 1.02
N MET A 286 18.74 0.77 1.54
CA MET A 286 18.65 1.36 2.87
C MET A 286 17.49 2.36 2.97
N THR A 287 17.30 3.19 1.94
CA THR A 287 16.22 4.17 1.87
C THR A 287 14.87 3.48 1.78
N ILE A 288 14.71 2.51 0.87
CA ILE A 288 13.43 1.78 0.71
C ILE A 288 13.11 1.01 1.99
N ALA A 289 14.07 0.28 2.58
CA ALA A 289 13.84 -0.48 3.81
C ALA A 289 13.40 0.45 4.97
N THR A 290 14.06 1.60 5.11
CA THR A 290 13.72 2.61 6.13
C THR A 290 12.32 3.19 5.91
N LEU A 291 12.01 3.63 4.69
CA LEU A 291 10.71 4.23 4.37
C LEU A 291 9.56 3.22 4.51
N THR A 292 9.76 1.98 4.08
CA THR A 292 8.79 0.89 4.29
C THR A 292 8.60 0.63 5.79
N ALA A 293 9.68 0.58 6.57
CA ALA A 293 9.57 0.37 8.02
C ALA A 293 8.78 1.50 8.70
N ILE A 294 9.01 2.76 8.32
CA ILE A 294 8.29 3.92 8.87
C ILE A 294 6.82 3.93 8.47
N GLU A 295 6.51 3.66 7.19
CA GLU A 295 5.13 3.68 6.68
C GLU A 295 4.24 2.62 7.35
N TYR A 296 4.78 1.40 7.49
CA TYR A 296 4.03 0.26 8.03
C TYR A 296 4.17 0.10 9.54
N THR A 297 4.73 1.11 10.24
CA THR A 297 4.79 1.17 11.70
C THR A 297 3.80 2.22 12.24
N PRO A 298 3.10 1.99 13.38
CA PRO A 298 2.11 2.92 13.88
C PRO A 298 2.68 4.29 14.20
N SER A 299 2.00 5.36 13.78
CA SER A 299 2.46 6.77 13.93
C SER A 299 2.70 7.22 15.38
N ARG A 300 2.21 6.45 16.37
CA ARG A 300 2.50 6.69 17.81
C ARG A 300 3.99 6.55 18.14
N TYR A 301 4.74 5.75 17.38
CA TYR A 301 6.16 5.48 17.63
C TYR A 301 7.08 6.51 16.97
N ARG A 302 6.85 7.81 17.24
CA ARG A 302 7.62 8.92 16.62
C ARG A 302 9.13 8.82 16.87
N LEU A 303 9.54 8.40 18.07
CA LEU A 303 10.96 8.23 18.40
C LEU A 303 11.63 7.12 17.58
N LEU A 304 10.91 6.02 17.35
CA LEU A 304 11.40 4.93 16.48
C LEU A 304 11.56 5.43 15.04
N HIS A 305 10.59 6.20 14.54
CA HIS A 305 10.68 6.76 13.18
C HIS A 305 11.84 7.73 13.04
N LEU A 306 12.09 8.57 14.05
CA LEU A 306 13.26 9.44 14.08
C LEU A 306 14.57 8.63 14.13
N ALA A 307 14.63 7.60 14.97
CA ALA A 307 15.79 6.71 15.06
C ALA A 307 16.08 6.00 13.72
N LEU A 308 15.05 5.53 13.02
CA LEU A 308 15.18 4.92 11.69
C LEU A 308 15.71 5.91 10.64
N TRP A 309 15.24 7.15 10.66
CA TRP A 309 15.78 8.22 9.81
C TRP A 309 17.26 8.47 10.10
N LEU A 310 17.63 8.67 11.37
CA LEU A 310 19.01 8.89 11.78
C LEU A 310 19.92 7.72 11.42
N TYR A 311 19.43 6.49 11.60
CA TYR A 311 20.15 5.28 11.26
C TYR A 311 20.40 5.15 9.75
N CYS A 312 19.42 5.50 8.93
CA CYS A 312 19.56 5.59 7.48
C CYS A 312 20.58 6.68 7.07
N PHE A 313 20.53 7.87 7.68
CA PHE A 313 21.54 8.90 7.40
C PHE A 313 22.95 8.50 7.85
N CYS A 314 23.07 7.79 8.97
CA CYS A 314 24.35 7.25 9.44
C CYS A 314 24.95 6.25 8.43
N GLY A 315 24.14 5.33 7.89
CA GLY A 315 24.62 4.41 6.87
C GLY A 315 24.99 5.11 5.55
N MET A 316 24.26 6.15 5.14
CA MET A 316 24.60 6.95 3.95
C MET A 316 25.91 7.71 4.15
N TRP A 317 26.12 8.29 5.34
CA TRP A 317 27.38 8.90 5.71
C TRP A 317 28.53 7.87 5.69
N ALA A 318 28.31 6.65 6.19
CA ALA A 318 29.31 5.59 6.18
C ALA A 318 29.71 5.15 4.76
N ILE A 319 28.77 5.18 3.80
CA ILE A 319 29.06 4.97 2.36
C ILE A 319 30.00 6.05 1.82
N LEU A 320 29.74 7.32 2.15
CA LEU A 320 30.56 8.44 1.71
C LEU A 320 31.94 8.41 2.37
N ALA A 321 31.98 8.17 3.69
CA ALA A 321 33.22 8.10 4.47
C ALA A 321 34.17 7.00 4.00
N SER A 322 33.65 5.92 3.39
CA SER A 322 34.50 4.87 2.82
C SER A 322 35.06 5.21 1.44
N HIS A 323 34.71 6.36 0.86
CA HIS A 323 35.04 6.75 -0.53
C HIS A 323 34.62 5.69 -1.57
N GLY A 324 33.60 4.89 -1.26
CA GLY A 324 33.17 3.77 -2.11
C GLY A 324 32.30 4.20 -3.28
N HIS A 325 31.63 5.35 -3.14
CA HIS A 325 30.69 5.92 -4.07
C HIS A 325 30.87 7.45 -4.10
N TYR A 326 30.50 8.10 -5.20
CA TYR A 326 30.46 9.56 -5.27
C TYR A 326 29.32 10.12 -4.40
N THR A 327 29.44 11.38 -3.98
CA THR A 327 28.39 12.07 -3.25
C THR A 327 27.11 12.17 -4.07
N LEU A 328 27.25 12.46 -5.37
CA LEU A 328 26.13 12.50 -6.32
C LEU A 328 25.39 11.14 -6.36
N ASP A 329 26.13 10.04 -6.31
CA ASP A 329 25.62 8.67 -6.35
C ASP A 329 24.66 8.40 -5.18
N VAL A 330 25.01 8.89 -3.99
CA VAL A 330 24.20 8.76 -2.77
C VAL A 330 23.01 9.73 -2.76
N VAL A 331 23.23 11.00 -3.11
CA VAL A 331 22.17 12.03 -3.10
C VAL A 331 21.06 11.70 -4.11
N VAL A 332 21.43 11.36 -5.35
CA VAL A 332 20.47 11.01 -6.40
C VAL A 332 19.72 9.73 -6.04
N ALA A 333 20.41 8.72 -5.50
CA ALA A 333 19.76 7.48 -5.05
C ALA A 333 18.72 7.73 -3.96
N PHE A 334 19.06 8.54 -2.96
CA PHE A 334 18.14 8.92 -1.89
C PHE A 334 16.93 9.69 -2.42
N TYR A 335 17.16 10.67 -3.31
CA TYR A 335 16.10 11.48 -3.90
C TYR A 335 15.14 10.63 -4.75
N ILE A 336 15.64 9.85 -5.71
CA ILE A 336 14.80 9.01 -6.58
C ILE A 336 14.02 7.99 -5.75
N SER A 337 14.68 7.33 -4.81
CA SER A 337 14.03 6.29 -3.98
C SER A 337 12.92 6.87 -3.11
N SER A 338 13.18 7.99 -2.44
CA SER A 338 12.19 8.65 -1.59
C SER A 338 10.99 9.18 -2.39
N ARG A 339 11.22 9.75 -3.57
CA ARG A 339 10.14 10.27 -4.43
C ARG A 339 9.29 9.16 -5.02
N ILE A 340 9.90 8.12 -5.58
CA ILE A 340 9.13 6.99 -6.13
C ILE A 340 8.32 6.32 -5.03
N PHE A 341 8.90 6.12 -3.84
CA PHE A 341 8.18 5.58 -2.69
C PHE A 341 6.97 6.46 -2.30
N MET A 342 7.20 7.76 -2.11
CA MET A 342 6.13 8.70 -1.73
C MET A 342 5.01 8.77 -2.77
N TYR A 343 5.36 8.83 -4.06
CA TYR A 343 4.38 8.83 -5.15
C TYR A 343 3.57 7.54 -5.14
N HIS A 344 4.24 6.38 -5.05
CA HIS A 344 3.58 5.09 -4.98
C HIS A 344 2.56 5.03 -3.84
N GLN A 345 2.97 5.38 -2.61
CA GLN A 345 2.08 5.33 -1.44
C GLN A 345 0.95 6.35 -1.51
N THR A 346 1.21 7.55 -2.02
CA THR A 346 0.17 8.57 -2.20
C THR A 346 -0.95 8.08 -3.10
N PHE A 347 -0.62 7.47 -4.25
CA PHE A 347 -1.65 6.92 -5.15
C PHE A 347 -2.31 5.67 -4.57
N ALA A 348 -1.53 4.79 -3.92
CA ALA A 348 -2.03 3.53 -3.39
C ALA A 348 -2.93 3.70 -2.15
N ASN A 349 -2.77 4.79 -1.40
CA ASN A 349 -3.57 5.09 -0.22
C ASN A 349 -4.77 6.01 -0.51
N ASN A 350 -4.74 6.79 -1.61
CA ASN A 350 -5.83 7.72 -1.99
C ASN A 350 -6.63 7.22 -3.20
N LEU A 351 -7.68 6.42 -2.94
CA LEU A 351 -8.51 5.82 -3.99
C LEU A 351 -9.17 6.85 -4.92
N THR A 352 -9.60 7.99 -4.38
CA THR A 352 -10.22 9.08 -5.16
C THR A 352 -9.24 9.65 -6.19
N MET A 353 -7.98 9.85 -5.80
CA MET A 353 -6.92 10.30 -6.71
C MET A 353 -6.63 9.26 -7.79
N MET A 354 -6.59 7.98 -7.41
CA MET A 354 -6.35 6.88 -8.35
C MET A 354 -7.48 6.77 -9.39
N ARG A 355 -8.74 6.86 -8.96
CA ARG A 355 -9.91 6.78 -9.85
C ARG A 355 -9.99 7.97 -10.80
N ARG A 356 -9.84 9.20 -10.27
CA ARG A 356 -9.87 10.44 -11.07
C ARG A 356 -8.80 10.44 -12.16
N ASN A 357 -7.60 9.95 -11.86
CA ASN A 357 -6.46 9.95 -12.79
C ASN A 357 -6.23 8.59 -13.47
N ARG A 358 -7.21 7.67 -13.48
CA ARG A 358 -7.05 6.28 -13.94
C ARG A 358 -6.40 6.18 -15.33
N LYS A 359 -6.90 6.94 -16.31
CA LYS A 359 -6.38 6.95 -17.69
C LYS A 359 -4.90 7.37 -17.72
N ARG A 360 -4.54 8.43 -17.01
CA ARG A 360 -3.16 8.93 -16.91
C ARG A 360 -2.25 7.91 -16.22
N ILE A 361 -2.67 7.38 -15.07
CA ILE A 361 -1.87 6.41 -14.31
C ILE A 361 -1.61 5.15 -15.14
N LYS A 362 -2.60 4.66 -15.89
CA LYS A 362 -2.46 3.49 -16.77
C LYS A 362 -1.40 3.69 -17.86
N ILE A 363 -1.30 4.91 -18.41
CA ILE A 363 -0.34 5.25 -19.48
C ILE A 363 1.07 5.46 -18.92
N TRP A 364 1.19 6.30 -17.89
CA TRP A 364 2.49 6.73 -17.37
C TRP A 364 3.12 5.72 -16.39
N PHE A 365 2.30 4.95 -15.67
CA PHE A 365 2.74 4.00 -14.65
C PHE A 365 2.00 2.65 -14.77
N PRO A 366 2.18 1.92 -15.89
CA PRO A 366 1.43 0.69 -16.15
C PRO A 366 1.72 -0.41 -15.13
N VAL A 367 2.97 -0.53 -14.66
CA VAL A 367 3.39 -1.49 -13.62
C VAL A 367 2.64 -1.22 -12.32
N PHE A 368 2.63 0.04 -11.86
CA PHE A 368 1.89 0.46 -10.66
C PHE A 368 0.39 0.13 -10.78
N TYR A 369 -0.22 0.53 -11.90
CA TYR A 369 -1.65 0.30 -12.15
C TYR A 369 -2.01 -1.19 -12.09
N PHE A 370 -1.19 -2.06 -12.68
CA PHE A 370 -1.43 -3.50 -12.68
C PHE A 370 -1.44 -4.10 -11.27
N PHE A 371 -0.51 -3.69 -10.40
CA PHE A 371 -0.42 -4.26 -9.06
C PHE A 371 -1.48 -3.70 -8.10
N GLU A 372 -1.83 -2.41 -8.19
CA GLU A 372 -2.74 -1.76 -7.23
C GLU A 372 -4.22 -1.71 -7.68
N LYS A 373 -4.58 -2.08 -8.92
CA LYS A 373 -5.97 -1.96 -9.42
C LYS A 373 -7.07 -2.63 -8.57
N ASP A 374 -6.76 -3.73 -7.87
CA ASP A 374 -7.73 -4.52 -7.08
C ASP A 374 -7.61 -4.24 -5.57
N THR A 375 -6.72 -3.31 -5.16
CA THR A 375 -6.48 -2.97 -3.76
C THR A 375 -7.23 -1.68 -3.43
N HIS A 376 -8.37 -1.84 -2.74
CA HIS A 376 -9.36 -0.75 -2.62
C HIS A 376 -9.28 0.08 -1.33
N ARG A 377 -8.32 -0.17 -0.42
CA ARG A 377 -8.22 0.55 0.86
C ARG A 377 -6.77 0.80 1.29
N ALA A 378 -6.56 1.91 1.98
CA ALA A 378 -5.33 2.18 2.71
C ALA A 378 -5.07 1.03 3.70
N VAL A 379 -3.82 0.55 3.72
CA VAL A 379 -3.41 -0.56 4.59
C VAL A 379 -3.32 -0.02 6.01
N LYS A 380 -4.09 -0.60 6.94
CA LYS A 380 -4.00 -0.27 8.36
C LYS A 380 -2.77 -0.97 8.96
N ASN A 381 -2.07 -0.28 9.86
CA ASN A 381 -0.92 -0.81 10.59
C ASN A 381 -1.42 -1.71 11.74
N GLU A 382 -1.95 -2.88 11.37
CA GLU A 382 -2.43 -3.93 12.27
C GLU A 382 -1.43 -5.09 12.28
N TYR A 383 -1.05 -5.54 13.48
CA TYR A 383 -0.11 -6.64 13.67
C TYR A 383 -0.82 -7.86 14.22
N GLU A 384 -0.48 -9.03 13.70
CA GLU A 384 -0.94 -10.33 14.17
C GLU A 384 0.27 -11.22 14.43
N CYS A 385 0.17 -12.07 15.47
CA CYS A 385 1.18 -13.10 15.65
C CYS A 385 0.95 -14.16 14.57
N PRO A 386 1.96 -14.50 13.74
CA PRO A 386 1.82 -15.52 12.70
C PRO A 386 1.70 -16.93 13.29
N ILE A 387 2.04 -17.09 14.58
CA ILE A 387 1.89 -18.33 15.32
C ILE A 387 0.42 -18.38 15.78
N PRO A 388 -0.36 -19.41 15.41
CA PRO A 388 -1.70 -19.57 15.94
C PRO A 388 -1.60 -19.61 17.46
N SER A 389 -2.45 -18.85 18.16
CA SER A 389 -2.49 -18.92 19.62
C SER A 389 -2.68 -20.37 20.05
N ILE A 390 -2.12 -20.76 21.19
CA ILE A 390 -2.27 -22.13 21.73
C ILE A 390 -3.76 -22.50 21.83
N ASP A 391 -4.63 -21.53 22.06
CA ASP A 391 -6.08 -21.70 22.08
C ASP A 391 -6.68 -21.96 20.68
N SER A 392 -6.18 -21.29 19.63
CA SER A 392 -6.54 -21.56 18.24
C SER A 392 -6.05 -22.95 17.79
N LEU A 393 -4.86 -23.35 18.22
CA LEU A 393 -4.31 -24.69 17.96
C LEU A 393 -5.10 -25.78 18.70
N ARG A 394 -5.48 -25.53 19.96
CA ARG A 394 -6.38 -26.40 20.74
C ARG A 394 -7.76 -26.49 20.10
N LYS A 395 -8.33 -25.39 19.63
CA LYS A 395 -9.61 -25.38 18.88
C LYS A 395 -9.50 -26.19 17.60
N PHE A 396 -8.44 -25.99 16.81
CA PHE A 396 -8.20 -26.74 15.57
C PHE A 396 -8.02 -28.25 15.80
N ILE A 397 -7.31 -28.64 16.87
CA ILE A 397 -7.17 -30.05 17.27
C ILE A 397 -8.51 -30.62 17.77
N LYS A 398 -9.29 -29.82 18.51
CA LYS A 398 -10.61 -30.22 19.02
C LYS A 398 -11.62 -30.39 17.88
N ASP A 399 -11.67 -29.48 16.92
CA ASP A 399 -12.56 -29.54 15.75
C ASP A 399 -12.21 -30.74 14.86
N ARG A 400 -10.92 -31.03 14.61
CA ARG A 400 -10.51 -32.26 13.91
C ARG A 400 -10.87 -33.54 14.66
N ARG A 401 -10.87 -33.53 16.00
CA ARG A 401 -11.33 -34.67 16.81
C ARG A 401 -12.83 -34.88 16.67
N VAL A 402 -13.61 -33.81 16.65
CA VAL A 402 -15.06 -33.85 16.49
C VAL A 402 -15.43 -34.36 15.09
N ASP A 403 -14.75 -33.90 14.03
CA ASP A 403 -14.95 -34.42 12.66
C ASP A 403 -14.59 -35.90 12.52
N PHE A 404 -13.55 -36.36 13.22
CA PHE A 404 -13.18 -37.78 13.24
C PHE A 404 -14.23 -38.64 13.97
N CYS A 405 -14.74 -38.17 15.11
CA CYS A 405 -15.81 -38.84 15.84
C CYS A 405 -17.14 -38.86 15.06
N LEU A 406 -17.50 -37.77 14.39
CA LEU A 406 -18.72 -37.70 13.56
C LEU A 406 -18.64 -38.66 12.36
N LYS A 407 -17.47 -38.77 11.70
CA LYS A 407 -17.26 -39.75 10.62
C LYS A 407 -17.36 -41.20 11.10
N GLN A 408 -16.89 -41.53 12.30
CA GLN A 408 -17.07 -42.86 12.89
C GLN A 408 -18.54 -43.14 13.25
N TYR A 409 -19.28 -42.15 13.74
CA TYR A 409 -20.70 -42.30 14.08
C TYR A 409 -21.60 -42.48 12.85
N THR A 410 -21.28 -41.83 11.71
CA THR A 410 -22.06 -41.98 10.47
C THR A 410 -21.89 -43.34 9.80
N VAL A 411 -20.75 -44.02 10.00
CA VAL A 411 -20.50 -45.37 9.45
C VAL A 411 -21.33 -46.44 10.19
N PHE A 412 -21.66 -46.24 11.47
CA PHE A 412 -22.43 -47.19 12.27
C PHE A 412 -23.95 -47.11 12.09
N ARG A 413 -24.48 -46.14 11.32
CA ARG A 413 -25.94 -45.95 11.13
C ARG A 413 -26.50 -46.60 9.86
N HIS A 414 -25.65 -47.24 9.06
CA HIS A 414 -26.00 -47.91 7.81
C HIS A 414 -25.66 -49.42 7.82
N SER A 415 -25.58 -50.04 9.00
CA SER A 415 -25.41 -51.49 9.17
C SER A 415 -26.65 -52.12 9.78
#